data_AF-R0KDI2-F1
#
_entry.id   AF-R0KDI2-F1
#
_cell.length_a   1.000
_cell.length_b   1.000
_cell.length_c   1.000
_cell.angle_alpha   90.00
_cell.angle_beta   90.00
_cell.angle_gamma   90.00
#
_symmetry.space_group_name_H-M   'P 1'
#
loop_
_entity.id
_entity.type
_entity.pdbx_description
1 polymer ?
#
loop_
_entity_poly.entity_id
_entity_poly.type
_entity_poly.pdbx_seq_one_letter_code
_entity_poly.pdbx_strand_id
1 'polypeptide(L)'
;MPAPAEQAPLAPPTPLNVKQLNRIQKRRIAREKLQAHLALKRENAKLYGESPPYSSRPQQIQGCMRRPRGPNGRFLTPEECILIQTMNTLALQNSKPPSPPPLFTAKAKL
;
A
#
# COMPACT_ATOMS: atom_id res chain seq x y z
N MET A 1 -10.36 23.28 2.61
CA MET A 1 -9.01 23.38 3.21
C MET A 1 -9.15 24.04 4.58
N PRO A 2 -9.03 23.32 5.71
CA PRO A 2 -8.91 24.00 7.01
C PRO A 2 -7.43 24.34 7.28
N ALA A 3 -7.22 25.56 7.74
CA ALA A 3 -5.93 26.21 8.02
C ALA A 3 -5.09 25.46 9.08
N PRO A 4 -3.75 25.62 9.08
CA PRO A 4 -2.94 25.16 10.18
C PRO A 4 -3.31 25.97 11.42
N ALA A 5 -3.85 25.30 12.44
CA ALA A 5 -4.17 25.90 13.72
C ALA A 5 -2.90 26.57 14.28
N GLU A 6 -2.88 27.89 14.13
CA GLU A 6 -1.92 28.79 14.69
C GLU A 6 -1.85 28.53 16.20
N GLN A 7 -0.62 28.29 16.66
CA GLN A 7 -0.33 28.05 18.07
C GLN A 7 -0.86 29.25 18.86
N ALA A 8 -1.79 29.01 19.78
CA ALA A 8 -2.12 29.99 20.79
C ALA A 8 -1.26 29.72 22.04
N PRO A 9 -0.11 30.39 22.24
CA PRO A 9 0.46 30.56 23.57
C PRO A 9 -0.07 31.87 24.17
N LEU A 10 -1.40 32.08 24.19
CA LEU A 10 -1.98 33.28 24.81
C LEU A 10 -2.79 33.00 26.09
N ALA A 11 -2.98 31.72 26.44
CA ALA A 11 -3.55 31.38 27.74
C ALA A 11 -2.42 31.24 28.77
N PRO A 12 -2.45 31.96 29.92
CA PRO A 12 -1.55 31.67 31.03
C PRO A 12 -1.69 30.19 31.41
N PRO A 13 -0.61 29.53 31.85
CA PRO A 13 -0.70 28.15 32.27
C PRO A 13 -1.78 28.05 33.33
N THR A 14 -2.81 27.25 33.06
CA THR A 14 -3.78 26.85 34.09
C THR A 14 -2.99 26.42 35.33
N PRO A 15 -3.48 26.65 36.56
CA PRO A 15 -2.78 26.23 37.75
C PRO A 15 -2.62 24.70 37.73
N LEU A 16 -1.43 24.25 37.36
CA LEU A 16 -1.07 22.85 37.24
C LEU A 16 -0.60 22.34 38.60
N ASN A 17 -0.70 21.03 38.80
CA ASN A 17 -0.18 20.40 40.01
C ASN A 17 1.34 20.67 40.11
N VAL A 18 1.75 21.27 41.24
CA VAL A 18 3.13 21.68 41.51
C VAL A 18 4.13 20.54 41.34
N LYS A 19 3.77 19.32 41.75
CA LYS A 19 4.64 18.13 41.63
C LYS A 19 4.89 17.72 40.17
N GLN A 20 4.04 18.16 39.25
CA GLN A 20 4.09 17.76 37.84
C GLN A 20 4.75 18.81 36.95
N LEU A 21 4.98 20.04 37.42
CA LEU A 21 5.49 21.16 36.62
C LEU A 21 6.76 20.82 35.85
N ASN A 22 7.79 20.35 36.54
CA ASN A 22 9.08 20.00 35.93
C ASN A 22 8.93 18.85 34.90
N ARG A 23 8.06 17.88 35.17
CA ARG A 23 7.79 16.76 34.26
C ARG A 23 7.03 17.24 33.01
N ILE A 24 6.05 18.11 33.19
CA ILE A 24 5.25 18.69 32.10
C ILE A 24 6.15 19.50 31.18
N GLN A 25 7.02 20.35 31.74
CA GLN A 25 7.98 21.14 30.97
C GLN A 25 8.90 20.23 30.14
N LYS A 26 9.51 19.21 30.76
CA LYS A 26 10.36 18.24 30.05
C LYS A 26 9.62 17.52 28.91
N ARG A 27 8.37 17.13 29.14
CA ARG A 27 7.54 16.44 28.13
C ARG A 27 7.09 17.35 27.01
N ARG A 28 6.82 18.63 27.28
CA ARG A 28 6.51 19.64 26.24
C ARG A 28 7.69 19.78 25.28
N ILE A 29 8.88 20.03 25.80
CA ILE A 29 10.12 20.12 25.00
C ILE A 29 10.34 18.83 24.19
N ALA A 30 10.15 17.65 24.79
CA ALA A 30 10.32 16.38 24.08
C ALA A 30 9.29 16.20 22.94
N ARG A 31 8.03 16.61 23.16
CA ARG A 31 6.98 16.56 22.13
C ARG A 31 7.25 17.54 21.00
N GLU A 32 7.69 18.77 21.30
CA GLU A 32 8.08 19.76 20.30
C GLU A 32 9.21 19.24 19.40
N LYS A 33 10.26 18.66 20.00
CA LYS A 33 11.37 18.03 19.25
C LYS A 33 10.89 16.87 18.37
N LEU A 34 10.03 16.00 18.90
CA LEU A 34 9.46 14.88 18.14
C LEU A 34 8.56 15.37 17.01
N GLN A 35 7.73 16.38 17.26
CA GLN A 35 6.83 16.96 16.28
C GLN A 35 7.61 17.62 15.14
N ALA A 36 8.69 18.36 15.43
CA ALA A 36 9.57 18.93 14.41
C ALA A 36 10.19 17.84 13.52
N HIS A 37 10.71 16.77 14.12
CA HIS A 37 11.29 15.65 13.37
C HIS A 37 10.25 14.89 12.52
N LEU A 38 9.05 14.66 13.06
CA LEU A 38 7.97 14.02 12.31
C LEU A 38 7.35 14.94 11.26
N ALA A 39 7.29 16.25 11.49
CA ALA A 39 6.85 17.23 10.51
C ALA A 39 7.79 17.23 9.31
N LEU A 40 9.11 17.25 9.52
CA LEU A 40 10.10 17.11 8.44
C LEU A 40 9.89 15.81 7.65
N LYS A 41 9.66 14.69 8.33
CA LYS A 41 9.33 13.41 7.65
C LYS A 41 8.04 13.49 6.83
N ARG A 42 7.01 14.19 7.33
CA ARG A 42 5.74 14.38 6.63
C ARG A 42 5.85 15.33 5.45
N GLU A 43 6.57 16.45 5.59
CA GLU A 43 6.79 17.40 4.50
C GLU A 43 7.63 16.78 3.39
N ASN A 44 8.69 16.03 3.72
CA ASN A 44 9.43 15.25 2.74
C ASN A 44 8.56 14.19 2.06
N ALA A 45 7.64 13.55 2.79
CA ALA A 45 6.70 12.59 2.19
C ALA A 45 5.69 13.28 1.23
N LYS A 46 5.19 14.46 1.57
CA LYS A 46 4.24 15.21 0.72
C LYS A 46 4.90 15.81 -0.53
N LEU A 47 6.14 16.28 -0.42
CA LEU A 47 6.89 16.89 -1.53
C LEU A 47 7.14 15.93 -2.70
N TYR A 48 7.20 14.62 -2.42
CA TYR A 48 7.28 13.59 -3.46
C TYR A 48 5.92 12.95 -3.82
N GLY A 49 4.80 13.46 -3.31
CA GLY A 49 3.49 12.79 -3.47
C GLY A 49 3.39 11.43 -2.76
N GLU A 50 4.40 11.11 -1.94
CA GLU A 50 4.61 9.83 -1.26
C GLU A 50 4.27 9.91 0.23
N SER A 51 3.21 10.61 0.63
CA SER A 51 2.54 10.19 1.86
C SER A 51 1.69 8.99 1.44
N PRO A 52 2.22 7.75 1.49
CA PRO A 52 1.55 6.65 0.83
C PRO A 52 0.26 6.40 1.62
N PRO A 53 -0.85 6.06 0.94
CA PRO A 53 -2.12 5.80 1.61
C PRO A 53 -2.03 4.68 2.67
N TYR A 54 -0.94 3.91 2.67
CA TYR A 54 -0.64 2.86 3.63
C TYR A 54 0.78 3.01 4.18
N SER A 55 0.98 2.62 5.44
CA SER A 55 2.29 2.64 6.13
C SER A 55 3.30 1.62 5.60
N SER A 56 2.88 0.73 4.70
CA SER A 56 3.67 -0.38 4.17
C SER A 56 4.42 -0.02 2.89
N ARG A 57 5.54 -0.73 2.64
CA ARG A 57 6.35 -0.52 1.43
C ARG A 57 5.54 -0.80 0.15
N PRO A 58 5.82 -0.10 -0.96
CA PRO A 58 5.11 -0.27 -2.24
C PRO A 58 5.03 -1.73 -2.71
N GLN A 59 6.10 -2.50 -2.51
CA GLN A 59 6.16 -3.94 -2.84
C GLN A 59 5.06 -4.75 -2.15
N GLN A 60 4.74 -4.44 -0.90
CA GLN A 60 3.71 -5.16 -0.14
C GLN A 60 2.31 -4.73 -0.55
N ILE A 61 2.10 -3.45 -0.89
CA ILE A 61 0.82 -2.94 -1.42
C ILE A 61 0.51 -3.59 -2.77
N GLN A 62 1.49 -3.59 -3.67
CA GLN A 62 1.35 -4.23 -4.97
C GLN A 62 1.16 -5.75 -4.85
N GLY A 63 1.88 -6.41 -3.94
CA GLY A 63 1.67 -7.83 -3.64
C GLY A 63 0.27 -8.12 -3.10
N CYS A 64 -0.27 -7.26 -2.25
CA CYS A 64 -1.65 -7.36 -1.76
C CYS A 64 -2.68 -7.27 -2.91
N MET A 65 -2.46 -6.39 -3.89
CA MET A 65 -3.39 -6.22 -5.02
C MET A 65 -3.27 -7.32 -6.08
N ARG A 66 -2.06 -7.84 -6.34
CA ARG A 66 -1.80 -8.88 -7.36
C ARG A 66 -2.24 -10.30 -6.96
N ARG A 67 -2.61 -10.53 -5.70
CA ARG A 67 -3.03 -11.86 -5.23
C ARG A 67 -4.43 -12.22 -5.72
N PRO A 68 -4.68 -13.50 -6.10
CA PRO A 68 -6.00 -13.95 -6.52
C PRO A 68 -7.01 -13.77 -5.38
N ARG A 69 -8.21 -13.30 -5.73
CA ARG A 69 -9.30 -12.99 -4.80
C ARG A 69 -10.48 -13.90 -5.04
N GLY A 70 -11.11 -14.32 -3.96
CA GLY A 70 -12.37 -15.04 -4.00
C GLY A 70 -13.56 -14.10 -4.22
N PRO A 71 -14.78 -14.66 -4.39
CA PRO A 71 -15.99 -13.87 -4.63
C PRO A 71 -16.28 -12.86 -3.52
N ASN A 72 -15.84 -13.14 -2.29
CA ASN A 72 -16.03 -12.28 -1.12
C ASN A 72 -14.86 -11.31 -0.86
N GLY A 73 -13.93 -11.13 -1.82
CA GLY A 73 -12.79 -10.20 -1.71
C GLY A 73 -11.64 -10.65 -0.79
N ARG A 74 -11.82 -11.77 -0.07
CA ARG A 74 -10.76 -12.45 0.69
C ARG A 74 -9.71 -13.03 -0.25
N PHE A 75 -8.49 -13.18 0.25
CA PHE A 75 -7.49 -13.96 -0.46
C PHE A 75 -7.93 -15.41 -0.54
N LEU A 76 -7.73 -16.01 -1.71
CA LEU A 76 -7.97 -17.42 -1.89
C LEU A 76 -7.06 -18.25 -0.97
N THR A 77 -7.63 -19.34 -0.45
CA THR A 77 -6.83 -20.36 0.25
C THR A 77 -5.93 -21.10 -0.73
N PRO A 78 -4.87 -21.80 -0.26
CA PRO A 78 -3.96 -22.53 -1.13
C PRO A 78 -4.64 -23.59 -2.00
N GLU A 79 -5.62 -24.31 -1.44
CA GLU A 79 -6.39 -25.35 -2.13
C GLU A 79 -7.25 -24.75 -3.25
N GLU A 80 -7.96 -23.66 -2.95
CA GLU A 80 -8.75 -22.93 -3.94
C GLU A 80 -7.89 -22.29 -5.03
N CYS A 81 -6.65 -21.84 -4.72
CA CYS A 81 -5.71 -21.33 -5.72
C CYS A 81 -5.37 -22.37 -6.78
N ILE A 82 -5.12 -23.61 -6.35
CA ILE A 82 -4.80 -24.72 -7.25
C ILE A 82 -6.01 -24.99 -8.15
N LEU A 83 -7.22 -25.09 -7.58
CA LEU A 83 -8.44 -25.35 -8.34
C LEU A 83 -8.73 -24.25 -9.38
N ILE A 84 -8.56 -22.97 -9.05
CA ILE A 84 -8.77 -21.90 -10.03
C ILE A 84 -7.68 -21.92 -11.11
N GLN A 85 -6.43 -22.20 -10.75
CA GLN A 85 -5.35 -22.33 -11.75
C GLN A 85 -5.61 -23.50 -12.71
N THR A 86 -6.02 -24.66 -12.20
CA THR A 86 -6.33 -25.83 -13.04
C THR A 86 -7.53 -25.55 -13.95
N MET A 87 -8.62 -24.98 -13.42
CA MET A 87 -9.79 -24.62 -14.22
C MET A 87 -9.46 -23.61 -15.34
N ASN A 88 -8.63 -22.60 -15.05
CA ASN A 88 -8.18 -21.64 -16.06
C ASN A 88 -7.29 -22.29 -17.13
N THR A 89 -6.40 -23.21 -16.76
CA THR A 89 -5.56 -23.93 -17.74
C THR A 89 -6.38 -24.81 -18.68
N LEU A 90 -7.44 -25.45 -18.17
CA LEU A 90 -8.35 -26.27 -18.97
C LEU A 90 -9.18 -25.39 -19.93
N ALA A 91 -9.64 -24.22 -19.50
CA ALA A 91 -10.36 -23.28 -20.35
C ALA A 91 -9.50 -22.75 -21.52
N LEU A 92 -8.21 -22.53 -21.30
CA LEU A 92 -7.27 -22.08 -22.34
C LEU A 92 -6.99 -23.16 -23.40
N GLN A 93 -7.05 -24.45 -23.04
CA GLN A 93 -6.86 -25.54 -24.00
C GLN A 93 -8.04 -25.66 -24.98
N ASN A 94 -9.25 -25.34 -24.55
CA ASN A 94 -10.45 -25.44 -25.38
C ASN A 94 -10.66 -24.26 -26.36
N SER A 95 -9.91 -23.17 -26.20
CA SER A 95 -10.00 -21.98 -27.07
C SER A 95 -8.88 -21.89 -28.11
N LYS A 96 -7.94 -22.85 -28.13
CA LYS A 96 -6.87 -22.88 -29.13
C LYS A 96 -7.45 -23.40 -30.46
N PRO A 97 -7.52 -22.57 -31.53
CA PRO A 97 -8.04 -23.04 -32.80
C PRO A 97 -7.16 -24.20 -33.32
N PRO A 98 -7.75 -25.20 -33.99
CA PRO A 98 -6.99 -26.31 -34.53
C PRO A 98 -5.88 -25.76 -35.43
N SER A 99 -4.64 -26.15 -35.16
CA SER A 99 -3.50 -25.75 -35.99
C SER A 99 -3.80 -26.15 -37.44
N PRO A 100 -3.67 -25.24 -38.42
CA PRO A 100 -3.90 -25.60 -39.80
C PRO A 100 -2.98 -26.76 -40.19
N PRO A 101 -3.46 -27.74 -40.98
CA PRO A 101 -2.64 -28.86 -41.41
C PRO A 101 -1.39 -28.33 -42.14
N PRO A 102 -0.23 -28.98 -41.97
CA PRO A 102 1.00 -28.53 -42.61
C PRO A 102 0.78 -28.50 -44.13
N LEU A 103 1.06 -27.35 -44.75
CA LEU A 103 1.03 -27.21 -46.19
C LEU A 103 2.13 -28.12 -46.76
N PHE A 104 1.74 -29.26 -47.32
CA PHE A 104 2.66 -30.10 -48.10
C PHE A 104 3.11 -29.29 -49.32
N THR A 105 4.32 -28.72 -49.23
CA THR A 105 4.97 -28.09 -50.37
C THR A 105 5.45 -29.22 -51.29
N ALA A 106 4.67 -29.52 -52.32
CA ALA A 106 5.11 -30.40 -53.39
C ALA A 106 6.30 -29.72 -54.09
N LYS A 107 7.51 -30.20 -53.82
CA LYS A 107 8.69 -29.85 -54.60
C LYS A 107 8.47 -30.39 -56.02
N ALA A 108 8.10 -29.52 -56.95
CA ALA A 108 8.14 -29.80 -58.37
C ALA A 108 9.59 -30.07 -58.75
N LYS A 109 9.87 -31.31 -59.17
CA LYS A 109 11.18 -31.74 -59.64
C LYS A 109 11.25 -31.44 -61.14
N LEU A 110 12.18 -30.56 -61.49
CA LEU A 110 12.62 -30.27 -62.87
C LEU A 110 13.20 -31.52 -63.54
#